data_AF-A0ABD1UPR5-F1
#
_entry.id   AF-A0ABD1UPR5-F1
#
_cell.length_a   1.000
_cell.length_b   1.000
_cell.length_c   1.000
_cell.angle_alpha   90.00
_cell.angle_beta   90.00
_cell.angle_gamma   90.00
#
_symmetry.space_group_name_H-M   'P 1'
#
loop_
_entity.id
_entity.type
_entity.pdbx_description
1 polymer ?
#
loop_
_entity_poly.entity_id
_entity_poly.type
_entity_poly.pdbx_seq_one_letter_code
_entity_poly.pdbx_strand_id
1 'polypeptide(L)'
;MAAGASISAQLHALKSLSNVHADSEPLKKPFTRPSLIFDPKAAADVDLDTILNISLSGLEVLVDKEERFRNYSNDLFSYKSKELDRELVGIEDNVGINASISSYLRLLSGYLELSSAVNTLEYLIRRYKVHVYNAEELILCALPYHETHVFVQIVQLINTGNSRWKFLDGVKASGAPLPRHVIVQQCIRDMGVLEAICNYAAPVKKIHPSKVVTGFCTAVVFEVLRLVTIDSDVVKRILPYLNSGLQPGAKGSNQKAGALIIVTLLAQKVALAPNVVKSLTRSIADIVRADANESADLQCVRMSFMTLINFIQLQSVLIIPRKSLDVLSGIRDIMGILLGLTKDYNIDKFLAVFLDSLLEHSFSDDLCHSTLLSMIETIPMKGHVNHIVSKLLNMCMRISLDKNYLASSESGSRARKILASIHKQYQFELGGAMHRVLKDAKMKSKKDSSSYDVLCKIFNGILDLSNGISDLKILFALEHPEVEVRRSVLTCLDVDSIMMEKAAGSKKFVAIQDAILRQLYDDDLNVVLAVLNLKSLGFHPLSLSLFFYYYSRVFLSGSILVL
;
A
#
# COMPACT_ATOMS: atom_id res chain seq x y z
N MET A 1 34.11 -47.33 -30.44
CA MET A 1 33.25 -47.15 -29.24
C MET A 1 32.51 -45.79 -29.18
N ALA A 2 32.74 -44.82 -30.07
CA ALA A 2 32.08 -43.49 -29.98
C ALA A 2 30.70 -43.37 -30.68
N ALA A 3 30.35 -44.24 -31.63
CA ALA A 3 29.08 -44.15 -32.37
C ALA A 3 27.85 -44.66 -31.58
N GLY A 4 28.03 -45.61 -30.66
CA GLY A 4 26.93 -46.16 -29.84
C GLY A 4 26.37 -45.19 -28.81
N ALA A 5 27.19 -44.26 -28.32
CA ALA A 5 26.77 -43.23 -27.37
C ALA A 5 25.86 -42.18 -28.02
N SER A 6 26.09 -41.85 -29.31
CA SER A 6 25.29 -40.86 -30.05
C SER A 6 23.88 -41.36 -30.34
N ILE A 7 23.73 -42.62 -30.76
CA ILE A 7 22.41 -43.21 -31.05
C ILE A 7 21.64 -43.41 -29.74
N SER A 8 22.29 -43.88 -28.68
CA SER A 8 21.64 -44.02 -27.37
C SER A 8 21.16 -42.67 -26.82
N ALA A 9 21.94 -41.59 -26.97
CA ALA A 9 21.53 -40.26 -26.55
C ALA A 9 20.38 -39.70 -27.41
N GLN A 10 20.41 -39.92 -28.72
CA GLN A 10 19.33 -39.53 -29.64
C GLN A 10 18.04 -40.32 -29.38
N LEU A 11 18.14 -41.61 -29.08
CA LEU A 11 17.01 -42.47 -28.77
C LEU A 11 16.42 -42.15 -27.40
N HIS A 12 17.25 -41.75 -26.43
CA HIS A 12 16.80 -41.23 -25.14
C HIS A 12 16.13 -39.85 -25.28
N ALA A 13 16.64 -38.97 -26.16
CA ALA A 13 16.02 -37.68 -26.45
C ALA A 13 14.66 -37.86 -27.14
N LEU A 14 14.56 -38.79 -28.10
CA LEU A 14 13.29 -39.15 -28.74
C LEU A 14 12.31 -39.79 -27.75
N LYS A 15 12.76 -40.72 -26.89
CA LYS A 15 11.94 -41.27 -25.79
C LYS A 15 11.52 -40.24 -24.73
N SER A 16 12.24 -39.13 -24.61
CA SER A 16 11.84 -38.02 -23.74
C SER A 16 10.88 -37.03 -24.41
N LEU A 17 10.85 -36.99 -25.75
CA LEU A 17 9.95 -36.17 -26.56
C LEU A 17 8.62 -36.89 -26.85
N SER A 18 8.67 -38.19 -27.10
CA SER A 18 7.51 -39.06 -27.08
C SER A 18 7.31 -39.51 -25.63
N ASN A 19 6.30 -39.00 -24.91
CA ASN A 19 5.91 -39.48 -23.57
C ASN A 19 5.45 -40.96 -23.54
N VAL A 20 5.79 -41.75 -24.55
CA VAL A 20 5.45 -43.15 -24.75
C VAL A 20 6.67 -43.98 -24.36
N HIS A 21 6.55 -44.73 -23.27
CA HIS A 21 7.39 -45.90 -23.05
C HIS A 21 7.12 -46.90 -24.17
N ALA A 22 7.99 -46.96 -25.17
CA ALA A 22 8.09 -48.13 -26.03
C ALA A 22 8.70 -49.27 -25.20
N ASP A 23 7.84 -50.13 -24.65
CA ASP A 23 8.22 -51.38 -23.99
C ASP A 23 8.91 -52.29 -25.01
N SER A 24 10.23 -52.31 -24.99
CA SER A 24 11.03 -53.30 -25.71
C SER A 24 11.82 -54.14 -24.72
N GLU A 25 11.12 -55.00 -23.97
CA GLU A 25 11.60 -56.26 -23.38
C GLU A 25 10.42 -56.99 -22.68
N PRO A 26 10.07 -58.24 -23.05
CA PRO A 26 8.93 -58.93 -22.47
C PRO A 26 9.33 -59.62 -21.15
N LEU A 27 9.58 -58.82 -20.12
CA LEU A 27 9.49 -59.30 -18.74
C LEU A 27 8.00 -59.23 -18.38
N LYS A 28 7.42 -60.38 -17.98
CA LYS A 28 6.03 -60.56 -17.50
C LYS A 28 5.73 -59.65 -16.30
N LYS A 29 5.68 -58.35 -16.50
CA LYS A 29 5.14 -57.41 -15.53
C LYS A 29 3.62 -57.61 -15.55
N PRO A 30 2.97 -57.73 -14.38
CA PRO A 30 1.52 -57.79 -14.34
C PRO A 30 0.96 -56.56 -15.07
N PHE A 31 -0.08 -56.76 -15.87
CA PHE A 31 -0.75 -55.65 -16.56
C PHE A 31 -1.26 -54.68 -15.49
N THR A 32 -0.76 -53.45 -15.50
CA THR A 32 -1.12 -52.43 -14.51
C THR A 32 -1.64 -51.20 -15.22
N ARG A 33 -2.51 -50.45 -14.55
CA ARG A 33 -2.98 -49.15 -15.03
C ARG A 33 -2.85 -48.07 -13.95
N PRO A 34 -2.59 -46.81 -14.33
CA PRO A 34 -2.55 -45.71 -13.39
C PRO A 34 -3.93 -45.52 -12.75
N SER A 35 -3.95 -45.30 -11.44
CA SER A 35 -5.15 -45.08 -10.64
C SER A 35 -4.79 -44.39 -9.32
N LEU A 36 -5.70 -43.55 -8.83
CA LEU A 36 -5.67 -42.96 -7.49
C LEU A 36 -6.47 -43.79 -6.49
N ILE A 37 -7.51 -44.48 -6.95
CA ILE A 37 -8.49 -45.17 -6.09
C ILE A 37 -8.14 -46.65 -5.91
N PHE A 38 -7.63 -47.29 -6.96
CA PHE A 38 -7.37 -48.72 -6.99
C PHE A 38 -5.87 -49.00 -7.03
N ASP A 39 -5.45 -50.13 -6.45
CA ASP A 39 -4.10 -50.64 -6.66
C ASP A 39 -3.83 -50.83 -8.16
N PRO A 40 -2.62 -50.56 -8.67
CA PRO A 40 -2.34 -50.59 -10.10
C PRO A 40 -2.71 -51.90 -10.81
N LYS A 41 -2.67 -53.03 -10.09
CA LYS A 41 -3.11 -54.34 -10.59
C LYS A 41 -4.63 -54.44 -10.67
N ALA A 42 -5.33 -54.11 -9.59
CA ALA A 42 -6.80 -54.12 -9.56
C ALA A 42 -7.40 -53.09 -10.55
N ALA A 43 -6.76 -51.92 -10.68
CA ALA A 43 -7.13 -50.90 -11.66
C ALA A 43 -7.12 -51.42 -13.10
N ALA A 44 -6.32 -52.45 -13.39
CA ALA A 44 -6.23 -53.03 -14.72
C ALA A 44 -7.49 -53.81 -15.10
N ASP A 45 -8.19 -54.35 -14.10
CA ASP A 45 -9.42 -55.14 -14.25
C ASP A 45 -10.69 -54.26 -14.22
N VAL A 46 -10.59 -53.02 -13.70
CA VAL A 46 -11.72 -52.07 -13.69
C VAL A 46 -11.89 -51.42 -15.06
N ASP A 47 -13.09 -51.55 -15.63
CA ASP A 47 -13.46 -51.00 -16.92
C ASP A 47 -13.79 -49.49 -16.83
N LEU A 48 -13.81 -48.83 -17.99
CA LEU A 48 -14.05 -47.38 -18.06
C LEU A 48 -15.51 -46.99 -17.76
N ASP A 49 -16.51 -47.87 -17.92
CA ASP A 49 -17.90 -47.54 -17.56
C ASP A 49 -18.05 -47.42 -16.05
N THR A 50 -17.48 -48.38 -15.31
CA THR A 50 -17.46 -48.33 -13.84
C THR A 50 -16.80 -47.04 -13.35
N ILE A 51 -15.66 -46.65 -13.93
CA ILE A 51 -14.94 -45.43 -13.55
C ILE A 51 -15.75 -44.18 -13.92
N LEU A 52 -16.39 -44.15 -15.09
CA LEU A 52 -17.26 -43.04 -15.48
C LEU A 52 -18.43 -42.90 -14.50
N ASN A 53 -19.12 -43.98 -14.13
CA ASN A 53 -20.23 -43.94 -13.18
C ASN A 53 -19.80 -43.43 -11.79
N ILE A 54 -18.64 -43.87 -11.30
CA ILE A 54 -18.04 -43.36 -10.06
C ILE A 54 -17.77 -41.85 -10.17
N SER A 55 -17.23 -41.40 -11.30
CA SER A 55 -16.94 -39.99 -11.55
C SER A 55 -18.19 -39.12 -11.68
N LEU A 56 -19.28 -39.63 -12.27
CA LEU A 56 -20.55 -38.93 -12.40
C LEU A 56 -21.18 -38.69 -11.03
N SER A 57 -21.21 -39.72 -10.18
CA SER A 57 -21.68 -39.59 -8.78
C SER A 57 -20.78 -38.62 -7.99
N GLY A 58 -19.47 -38.67 -8.18
CA GLY A 58 -18.54 -37.70 -7.59
C GLY A 58 -18.83 -36.27 -8.07
N LEU A 59 -19.08 -36.09 -9.36
CA LEU A 59 -19.37 -34.79 -9.96
C LEU A 59 -20.68 -34.20 -9.41
N GLU A 60 -21.74 -35.00 -9.23
CA GLU A 60 -22.99 -34.54 -8.63
C GLU A 60 -22.76 -33.96 -7.23
N VAL A 61 -22.00 -34.65 -6.38
CA VAL A 61 -21.64 -34.15 -5.04
C VAL A 61 -20.84 -32.85 -5.12
N LEU A 62 -19.94 -32.71 -6.11
CA LEU A 62 -19.20 -31.47 -6.31
C LEU A 62 -20.10 -30.33 -6.81
N VAL A 63 -21.06 -30.61 -7.68
CA VAL A 63 -22.05 -29.65 -8.17
C VAL A 63 -22.90 -29.10 -7.03
N ASP A 64 -23.28 -29.95 -6.07
CA ASP A 64 -24.01 -29.53 -4.87
C ASP A 64 -23.20 -28.59 -3.97
N LYS A 65 -21.85 -28.70 -4.01
CA LYS A 65 -20.94 -27.80 -3.27
C LYS A 65 -20.62 -26.52 -4.04
N GLU A 66 -20.53 -26.60 -5.36
CA GLU A 66 -20.14 -25.51 -6.24
C GLU A 66 -20.75 -25.72 -7.63
N GLU A 67 -21.78 -24.93 -7.93
CA GLU A 67 -22.59 -25.07 -9.15
C GLU A 67 -21.76 -24.98 -10.44
N ARG A 68 -20.62 -24.27 -10.42
CA ARG A 68 -19.72 -24.15 -11.59
C ARG A 68 -19.20 -25.50 -12.09
N PHE A 69 -19.20 -26.56 -11.29
CA PHE A 69 -18.85 -27.91 -11.76
C PHE A 69 -19.84 -28.48 -12.78
N ARG A 70 -21.09 -27.99 -12.81
CA ARG A 70 -22.14 -28.45 -13.74
C ARG A 70 -21.77 -28.21 -15.20
N ASN A 71 -20.95 -27.19 -15.45
CA ASN A 71 -20.46 -26.86 -16.79
C ASN A 71 -19.68 -27.99 -17.46
N TYR A 72 -19.14 -28.94 -16.68
CA TYR A 72 -18.31 -30.03 -17.19
C TYR A 72 -19.07 -31.35 -17.37
N SER A 73 -20.33 -31.43 -16.94
CA SER A 73 -21.15 -32.65 -17.06
C SER A 73 -21.42 -33.06 -18.51
N ASN A 74 -21.61 -32.09 -19.41
CA ASN A 74 -21.86 -32.36 -20.83
C ASN A 74 -20.59 -32.29 -21.69
N ASP A 75 -19.44 -32.05 -21.06
CA ASP A 75 -18.13 -31.93 -21.70
C ASP A 75 -17.23 -33.08 -21.22
N LEU A 76 -16.42 -32.82 -20.19
CA LEU A 76 -15.42 -33.75 -19.68
C LEU A 76 -16.02 -35.06 -19.14
N PHE A 77 -17.23 -35.01 -18.57
CA PHE A 77 -17.86 -36.13 -17.86
C PHE A 77 -19.15 -36.57 -18.55
N SER A 78 -19.08 -36.89 -19.84
CA SER A 78 -20.23 -37.35 -20.62
C SER A 78 -20.08 -38.81 -21.03
N TYR A 79 -21.19 -39.47 -21.37
CA TYR A 79 -21.10 -40.81 -21.97
C TYR A 79 -20.32 -40.79 -23.30
N LYS A 80 -20.36 -39.68 -24.03
CA LYS A 80 -19.58 -39.49 -25.28
C LYS A 80 -18.08 -39.38 -25.03
N SER A 81 -17.64 -38.77 -23.92
CA SER A 81 -16.20 -38.65 -23.64
C SER A 81 -15.51 -40.00 -23.42
N LYS A 82 -16.28 -41.05 -23.13
CA LYS A 82 -15.76 -42.42 -23.07
C LYS A 82 -15.19 -42.90 -24.42
N GLU A 83 -15.68 -42.41 -25.54
CA GLU A 83 -15.22 -42.82 -26.88
C GLU A 83 -14.01 -41.99 -27.35
N LEU A 84 -13.73 -40.85 -26.71
CA LEU A 84 -12.64 -39.93 -27.06
C LEU A 84 -11.24 -40.46 -26.76
N ASP A 85 -10.51 -40.96 -27.76
CA ASP A 85 -9.09 -41.27 -27.59
C ASP A 85 -8.24 -40.05 -27.93
N ARG A 86 -7.64 -39.46 -26.89
CA ARG A 86 -6.85 -38.24 -26.98
C ARG A 86 -5.67 -38.33 -27.95
N GLU A 87 -5.13 -39.53 -28.16
CA GLU A 87 -4.00 -39.77 -29.08
C GLU A 87 -4.44 -39.81 -30.54
N LEU A 88 -5.74 -39.98 -30.80
CA LEU A 88 -6.33 -40.02 -32.14
C LEU A 88 -7.02 -38.71 -32.52
N VAL A 89 -7.04 -37.74 -31.60
CA VAL A 89 -7.71 -36.45 -31.76
C VAL A 89 -6.73 -35.41 -32.33
N GLY A 90 -7.26 -34.49 -33.15
CA GLY A 90 -6.47 -33.43 -33.79
C GLY A 90 -5.80 -32.49 -32.78
N ILE A 91 -4.77 -31.75 -33.22
CA ILE A 91 -4.00 -30.84 -32.37
C ILE A 91 -4.90 -29.74 -31.78
N GLU A 92 -5.78 -29.15 -32.59
CA GLU A 92 -6.69 -28.08 -32.17
C GLU A 92 -7.70 -28.56 -31.11
N ASP A 93 -8.30 -29.72 -31.32
CA ASP A 93 -9.19 -30.36 -30.37
C ASP A 93 -8.47 -30.69 -29.05
N ASN A 94 -7.21 -31.16 -29.14
CA ASN A 94 -6.36 -31.40 -27.98
C ASN A 94 -6.07 -30.11 -27.18
N VAL A 95 -5.94 -28.97 -27.85
CA VAL A 95 -5.84 -27.65 -27.19
C VAL A 95 -7.14 -27.29 -26.48
N GLY A 96 -8.30 -27.57 -27.10
CA GLY A 96 -9.61 -27.40 -26.47
C GLY A 96 -9.79 -28.24 -25.20
N ILE A 97 -9.43 -29.52 -25.28
CA ILE A 97 -9.43 -30.46 -24.15
C ILE A 97 -8.50 -29.97 -23.03
N ASN A 98 -7.29 -29.53 -23.38
CA ASN A 98 -6.34 -28.93 -22.43
C ASN A 98 -6.95 -27.74 -21.68
N ALA A 99 -7.63 -26.84 -22.40
CA ALA A 99 -8.25 -25.68 -21.80
C ALA A 99 -9.39 -26.07 -20.83
N SER A 100 -10.23 -27.04 -21.20
CA SER A 100 -11.31 -27.53 -20.33
C SER A 100 -10.76 -28.21 -19.08
N ILE A 101 -9.77 -29.10 -19.23
CA ILE A 101 -9.10 -29.77 -18.10
C ILE A 101 -8.42 -28.75 -17.17
N SER A 102 -7.70 -27.78 -17.73
CA SER A 102 -7.03 -26.74 -16.94
C SER A 102 -8.03 -25.89 -16.14
N SER A 103 -9.17 -25.59 -16.75
CA SER A 103 -10.29 -24.88 -16.11
C SER A 103 -10.91 -25.71 -14.98
N TYR A 104 -11.13 -27.01 -15.22
CA TYR A 104 -11.66 -27.94 -14.22
C TYR A 104 -10.72 -28.11 -13.03
N LEU A 105 -9.43 -28.36 -13.27
CA LEU A 105 -8.42 -28.53 -12.21
C LEU A 105 -8.26 -27.27 -11.36
N ARG A 106 -8.33 -26.08 -11.97
CA ARG A 106 -8.35 -24.82 -11.21
C ARG A 106 -9.54 -24.74 -10.26
N LEU A 107 -10.73 -25.17 -10.69
CA LEU A 107 -11.89 -25.24 -9.81
C LEU A 107 -11.74 -26.33 -8.74
N LEU A 108 -11.25 -27.50 -9.13
CA LEU A 108 -11.02 -28.67 -8.26
C LEU A 108 -10.01 -28.40 -7.14
N SER A 109 -9.05 -27.50 -7.36
CA SER A 109 -8.01 -27.13 -6.38
C SER A 109 -8.55 -26.53 -5.06
N GLY A 110 -9.85 -26.22 -4.96
CA GLY A 110 -10.51 -25.87 -3.71
C GLY A 110 -11.14 -27.03 -2.95
N TYR A 111 -11.17 -28.23 -3.54
CA TYR A 111 -12.01 -29.36 -3.11
C TYR A 111 -11.28 -30.72 -3.12
N LEU A 112 -9.95 -30.75 -3.34
CA LEU A 112 -9.22 -32.00 -3.56
C LEU A 112 -9.22 -32.96 -2.36
N GLU A 113 -9.50 -32.46 -1.15
CA GLU A 113 -9.70 -33.28 0.06
C GLU A 113 -10.97 -34.14 0.02
N LEU A 114 -11.93 -33.82 -0.84
CA LEU A 114 -13.16 -34.59 -0.96
C LEU A 114 -12.91 -35.87 -1.78
N SER A 115 -13.42 -37.01 -1.30
CA SER A 115 -13.40 -38.26 -2.07
C SER A 115 -14.06 -38.10 -3.44
N SER A 116 -15.12 -37.30 -3.53
CA SER A 116 -15.78 -36.93 -4.78
C SER A 116 -14.84 -36.26 -5.80
N ALA A 117 -13.87 -35.46 -5.34
CA ALA A 117 -12.86 -34.86 -6.21
C ALA A 117 -11.83 -35.88 -6.71
N VAL A 118 -11.47 -36.86 -5.87
CA VAL A 118 -10.60 -37.97 -6.29
C VAL A 118 -11.32 -38.87 -7.30
N ASN A 119 -12.63 -39.11 -7.11
CA ASN A 119 -13.46 -39.88 -8.04
C ASN A 119 -13.51 -39.26 -9.44
N THR A 120 -13.66 -37.94 -9.55
CA THR A 120 -13.64 -37.27 -10.85
C THR A 120 -12.24 -37.24 -11.46
N LEU A 121 -11.21 -37.04 -10.63
CA LEU A 121 -9.83 -37.03 -11.08
C LEU A 121 -9.36 -38.40 -11.60
N GLU A 122 -9.85 -39.50 -11.01
CA GLU A 122 -9.61 -40.87 -11.49
C GLU A 122 -10.03 -41.00 -12.96
N TYR A 123 -11.24 -40.56 -13.31
CA TYR A 123 -11.70 -40.60 -14.69
C TYR A 123 -10.83 -39.74 -15.62
N LEU A 124 -10.40 -38.55 -15.17
CA LEU A 124 -9.49 -37.70 -15.96
C LEU A 124 -8.13 -38.37 -16.17
N ILE A 125 -7.60 -39.09 -15.18
CA ILE A 125 -6.34 -39.83 -15.27
C ILE A 125 -6.48 -41.00 -16.25
N ARG A 126 -7.59 -41.72 -16.16
CA ARG A 126 -7.85 -42.96 -16.93
C ARG A 126 -8.21 -42.68 -18.38
N ARG A 127 -9.03 -41.66 -18.64
CA ARG A 127 -9.54 -41.34 -19.98
C ARG A 127 -8.67 -40.33 -20.70
N TYR A 128 -8.35 -39.21 -20.05
CA TYR A 128 -7.67 -38.08 -20.67
C TYR A 128 -6.15 -38.06 -20.45
N LYS A 129 -5.64 -39.03 -19.66
CA LYS A 129 -4.23 -39.15 -19.30
C LYS A 129 -3.65 -37.83 -18.78
N VAL A 130 -4.37 -37.16 -17.87
CA VAL A 130 -3.96 -35.83 -17.35
C VAL A 130 -2.59 -35.82 -16.66
N HIS A 131 -2.20 -36.95 -16.06
CA HIS A 131 -0.86 -37.15 -15.48
C HIS A 131 0.28 -37.13 -16.53
N VAL A 132 -0.05 -37.25 -17.82
CA VAL A 132 0.89 -37.18 -18.94
C VAL A 132 0.79 -35.83 -19.66
N TYR A 133 -0.43 -35.44 -20.07
CA TYR A 133 -0.63 -34.28 -20.95
C TYR A 133 -0.87 -32.96 -20.20
N ASN A 134 -1.21 -33.02 -18.91
CA ASN A 134 -1.56 -31.88 -18.06
C ASN A 134 -0.83 -31.97 -16.70
N ALA A 135 0.37 -32.54 -16.70
CA ALA A 135 1.11 -32.86 -15.47
C ALA A 135 1.37 -31.62 -14.61
N GLU A 136 1.69 -30.49 -15.22
CA GLU A 136 1.96 -29.25 -14.50
C GLU A 136 0.70 -28.68 -13.82
N GLU A 137 -0.42 -28.57 -14.56
CA GLU A 137 -1.71 -28.16 -13.97
C GLU A 137 -2.15 -29.09 -12.85
N LEU A 138 -1.93 -30.40 -13.01
CA LEU A 138 -2.26 -31.39 -12.00
C LEU A 138 -1.40 -31.22 -10.73
N ILE A 139 -0.09 -30.99 -10.88
CA ILE A 139 0.80 -30.67 -9.76
C ILE A 139 0.31 -29.40 -9.06
N LEU A 140 0.06 -28.31 -9.80
CA LEU A 140 -0.36 -27.03 -9.23
C LEU A 140 -1.72 -27.12 -8.53
N CYS A 141 -2.64 -27.94 -9.04
CA CYS A 141 -3.92 -28.25 -8.39
C CYS A 141 -3.73 -28.96 -7.05
N ALA A 142 -2.78 -29.90 -6.97
CA ALA A 142 -2.56 -30.72 -5.78
C ALA A 142 -1.56 -30.12 -4.78
N LEU A 143 -0.69 -29.21 -5.22
CA LEU A 143 0.39 -28.64 -4.40
C LEU A 143 -0.07 -27.98 -3.09
N PRO A 144 -1.23 -27.30 -3.01
CA PRO A 144 -1.73 -26.79 -1.72
C PRO A 144 -2.01 -27.88 -0.69
N TYR A 145 -2.14 -29.14 -1.12
CA TYR A 145 -2.40 -30.32 -0.29
C TYR A 145 -1.14 -31.19 -0.12
N HIS A 146 0.05 -30.59 -0.19
CA HIS A 146 1.35 -31.28 -0.22
C HIS A 146 1.63 -32.23 0.98
N GLU A 147 0.92 -32.05 2.10
CA GLU A 147 1.03 -32.90 3.30
C GLU A 147 0.05 -34.08 3.32
N THR A 148 -0.79 -34.22 2.29
CA THR A 148 -1.83 -35.27 2.21
C THR A 148 -1.37 -36.49 1.42
N HIS A 149 -2.02 -37.64 1.68
CA HIS A 149 -1.79 -38.86 0.91
C HIS A 149 -2.20 -38.72 -0.57
N VAL A 150 -3.28 -37.97 -0.84
CA VAL A 150 -3.77 -37.74 -2.21
C VAL A 150 -2.70 -37.06 -3.06
N PHE A 151 -1.97 -36.08 -2.50
CA PHE A 151 -0.85 -35.45 -3.19
C PHE A 151 0.26 -36.46 -3.54
N VAL A 152 0.64 -37.32 -2.58
CA VAL A 152 1.65 -38.37 -2.81
C VAL A 152 1.23 -39.29 -3.95
N GLN A 153 -0.01 -39.78 -3.95
CA GLN A 153 -0.55 -40.64 -5.01
C GLN A 153 -0.52 -39.95 -6.37
N ILE A 154 -0.95 -38.69 -6.46
CA ILE A 154 -0.91 -37.91 -7.70
C ILE A 154 0.53 -37.79 -8.21
N VAL A 155 1.48 -37.42 -7.35
CA VAL A 155 2.89 -37.27 -7.74
C VAL A 155 3.50 -38.59 -8.21
N GLN A 156 3.13 -39.72 -7.61
CA GLN A 156 3.58 -41.06 -8.03
C GLN A 156 3.16 -41.42 -9.46
N LEU A 157 2.04 -40.88 -9.95
CA LEU A 157 1.56 -41.12 -11.32
C LEU A 157 2.25 -40.25 -12.38
N ILE A 158 2.87 -39.14 -11.98
CA ILE A 158 3.40 -38.13 -12.92
C ILE A 158 4.85 -38.45 -13.28
N ASN A 159 5.20 -38.40 -14.57
CA ASN A 159 6.61 -38.35 -14.97
C ASN A 159 7.11 -36.90 -14.97
N THR A 160 8.04 -36.58 -14.07
CA THR A 160 8.61 -35.23 -13.88
C THR A 160 9.71 -34.92 -14.88
N GLY A 161 10.37 -35.93 -15.46
CA GLY A 161 11.48 -35.78 -16.39
C GLY A 161 12.57 -34.83 -15.87
N ASN A 162 13.06 -33.96 -16.75
CA ASN A 162 14.01 -32.89 -16.40
C ASN A 162 13.33 -31.53 -16.24
N SER A 163 12.07 -31.50 -15.80
CA SER A 163 11.33 -30.25 -15.57
C SER A 163 11.70 -29.61 -14.23
N ARG A 164 11.20 -28.38 -14.00
CA ARG A 164 11.25 -27.69 -12.70
C ARG A 164 10.64 -28.47 -11.53
N TRP A 165 9.81 -29.48 -11.83
CA TRP A 165 9.14 -30.34 -10.85
C TRP A 165 9.94 -31.61 -10.48
N LYS A 166 11.16 -31.78 -10.99
CA LYS A 166 12.01 -32.95 -10.72
C LYS A 166 12.26 -33.20 -9.24
N PHE A 167 12.26 -32.16 -8.41
CA PHE A 167 12.41 -32.30 -6.96
C PHE A 167 11.31 -33.17 -6.30
N LEU A 168 10.15 -33.33 -6.96
CA LEU A 168 9.07 -34.20 -6.51
C LEU A 168 9.39 -35.70 -6.63
N ASP A 169 10.47 -36.09 -7.31
CA ASP A 169 10.89 -37.50 -7.36
C ASP A 169 11.27 -38.05 -5.97
N GLY A 170 11.66 -37.17 -5.03
CA GLY A 170 11.86 -37.55 -3.64
C GLY A 170 10.57 -38.04 -2.96
N VAL A 171 9.41 -37.48 -3.33
CA VAL A 171 8.09 -37.92 -2.84
C VAL A 171 7.76 -39.30 -3.42
N LYS A 172 8.05 -39.52 -4.70
CA LYS A 172 7.81 -40.83 -5.34
C LYS A 172 8.62 -41.94 -4.70
N ALA A 173 9.89 -41.68 -4.44
CA ALA A 173 10.81 -42.67 -3.87
C ALA A 173 10.50 -42.98 -2.41
N SER A 174 10.12 -41.95 -1.62
CA SER A 174 9.84 -42.12 -0.18
C SER A 174 8.42 -42.57 0.13
N GLY A 175 7.44 -42.22 -0.73
CA GLY A 175 6.01 -42.37 -0.42
C GLY A 175 5.53 -41.48 0.73
N ALA A 176 6.37 -40.54 1.19
CA ALA A 176 6.06 -39.65 2.30
C ALA A 176 5.51 -38.30 1.80
N PRO A 177 4.61 -37.64 2.57
CA PRO A 177 4.15 -36.29 2.24
C PRO A 177 5.31 -35.29 2.16
N LEU A 178 5.15 -34.26 1.32
CA LEU A 178 6.19 -33.26 1.05
C LEU A 178 6.16 -32.15 2.09
N PRO A 179 7.23 -31.92 2.87
CA PRO A 179 7.25 -30.81 3.82
C PRO A 179 7.31 -29.44 3.13
N ARG A 180 6.56 -28.44 3.63
CA ARG A 180 6.51 -27.09 3.02
C ARG A 180 7.89 -26.44 2.82
N HIS A 181 8.79 -26.62 3.79
CA HIS A 181 10.14 -26.04 3.71
C HIS A 181 10.92 -26.54 2.49
N VAL A 182 10.66 -27.76 2.00
CA VAL A 182 11.28 -28.29 0.77
C VAL A 182 10.77 -27.53 -0.46
N ILE A 183 9.48 -27.21 -0.52
CA ILE A 183 8.88 -26.40 -1.60
C ILE A 183 9.51 -24.99 -1.59
N VAL A 184 9.65 -24.39 -0.40
CA VAL A 184 10.28 -23.07 -0.25
C VAL A 184 11.74 -23.10 -0.69
N GLN A 185 12.52 -24.08 -0.25
CA GLN A 185 13.91 -24.25 -0.68
C GLN A 185 14.01 -24.44 -2.20
N GLN A 186 13.07 -25.18 -2.81
CA GLN A 186 13.04 -25.32 -4.26
C GLN A 186 12.69 -24.01 -4.96
N CYS A 187 11.76 -23.21 -4.45
CA CYS A 187 11.45 -21.88 -4.99
C CYS A 187 12.67 -20.95 -4.95
N ILE A 188 13.53 -21.09 -3.94
CA ILE A 188 14.79 -20.32 -3.82
C ILE A 188 15.80 -20.78 -4.86
N ARG A 189 15.94 -22.11 -5.07
CA ARG A 189 16.89 -22.71 -6.02
C ARG A 189 16.48 -22.51 -7.48
N ASP A 190 15.19 -22.61 -7.76
CA ASP A 190 14.58 -22.45 -9.07
C ASP A 190 13.36 -21.52 -8.96
N MET A 191 13.59 -20.24 -9.26
CA MET A 191 12.56 -19.20 -9.26
C MET A 191 11.45 -19.46 -10.29
N GLY A 192 11.66 -20.36 -11.24
CA GLY A 192 10.61 -20.84 -12.15
C GLY A 192 9.50 -21.58 -11.41
N VAL A 193 9.78 -22.23 -10.28
CA VAL A 193 8.75 -22.85 -9.43
C VAL A 193 7.93 -21.79 -8.71
N LEU A 194 8.59 -20.76 -8.15
CA LEU A 194 7.92 -19.63 -7.50
C LEU A 194 6.96 -18.92 -8.47
N GLU A 195 7.44 -18.65 -9.68
CA GLU A 195 6.64 -18.03 -10.73
C GLU A 195 5.43 -18.88 -11.11
N ALA A 196 5.59 -20.21 -11.22
CA ALA A 196 4.47 -21.12 -11.50
C ALA A 196 3.37 -21.03 -10.43
N ILE A 197 3.77 -21.04 -9.15
CA ILE A 197 2.85 -20.93 -8.01
C ILE A 197 2.14 -19.56 -8.02
N CYS A 198 2.89 -18.48 -8.24
CA CYS A 198 2.31 -17.12 -8.32
C CYS A 198 1.31 -16.98 -9.47
N ASN A 199 1.66 -17.51 -10.65
CA ASN A 199 0.79 -17.47 -11.83
C ASN A 199 -0.44 -18.36 -11.67
N TYR A 200 -0.32 -19.49 -10.98
CA TYR A 200 -1.48 -20.35 -10.69
C TYR A 200 -2.45 -19.68 -9.71
N ALA A 201 -1.92 -18.94 -8.73
CA ALA A 201 -2.69 -18.16 -7.76
C ALA A 201 -3.20 -16.81 -8.31
N ALA A 202 -2.85 -16.44 -9.56
CA ALA A 202 -3.45 -15.30 -10.23
C ALA A 202 -4.77 -15.71 -10.93
N PRO A 203 -5.79 -14.83 -10.96
CA PRO A 203 -7.05 -15.10 -11.62
C PRO A 203 -6.85 -15.22 -13.14
N VAL A 204 -7.57 -16.16 -13.75
CA VAL A 204 -7.56 -16.37 -15.21
C VAL A 204 -8.99 -16.18 -15.73
N LYS A 205 -9.21 -15.14 -16.53
CA LYS A 205 -10.53 -14.75 -17.03
C LYS A 205 -11.52 -14.57 -15.87
N LYS A 206 -12.59 -15.38 -15.80
CA LYS A 206 -13.60 -15.38 -14.73
C LYS A 206 -13.31 -16.39 -13.60
N ILE A 207 -12.20 -17.12 -13.69
CA ILE A 207 -11.85 -18.17 -12.74
C ILE A 207 -10.92 -17.57 -11.68
N HIS A 208 -11.44 -17.48 -10.46
CA HIS A 208 -10.69 -17.05 -9.29
C HIS A 208 -10.08 -18.26 -8.57
N PRO A 209 -8.86 -18.12 -8.03
CA PRO A 209 -8.22 -19.17 -7.24
C PRO A 209 -9.02 -19.45 -5.96
N SER A 210 -8.93 -20.69 -5.46
CA SER A 210 -9.54 -21.06 -4.19
C SER A 210 -8.85 -20.36 -3.02
N LYS A 211 -9.53 -20.31 -1.86
CA LYS A 211 -8.93 -19.82 -0.60
C LYS A 211 -7.70 -20.65 -0.22
N VAL A 212 -7.71 -21.95 -0.50
CA VAL A 212 -6.63 -22.89 -0.20
C VAL A 212 -5.39 -22.57 -1.06
N VAL A 213 -5.57 -22.41 -2.38
CA VAL A 213 -4.48 -22.02 -3.30
C VAL A 213 -3.88 -20.68 -2.91
N THR A 214 -4.74 -19.71 -2.60
CA THR A 214 -4.32 -18.35 -2.22
C THR A 214 -3.53 -18.35 -0.91
N GLY A 215 -4.01 -19.09 0.10
CA GLY A 215 -3.33 -19.22 1.39
C GLY A 215 -1.97 -19.90 1.24
N PHE A 216 -1.91 -21.01 0.50
CA PHE A 216 -0.67 -21.71 0.20
C PHE A 216 0.33 -20.81 -0.53
N CYS A 217 -0.09 -20.15 -1.62
CA CYS A 217 0.78 -19.24 -2.37
C CYS A 217 1.31 -18.10 -1.50
N THR A 218 0.45 -17.47 -0.68
CA THR A 218 0.86 -16.42 0.26
C THR A 218 1.94 -16.92 1.22
N ALA A 219 1.74 -18.10 1.82
CA ALA A 219 2.68 -18.67 2.78
C ALA A 219 4.03 -18.97 2.13
N VAL A 220 4.05 -19.59 0.95
CA VAL A 220 5.29 -19.88 0.21
C VAL A 220 6.02 -18.59 -0.18
N VAL A 221 5.32 -17.62 -0.78
CA VAL A 221 5.94 -16.34 -1.17
C VAL A 221 6.49 -15.61 0.04
N PHE A 222 5.75 -15.58 1.15
CA PHE A 222 6.19 -14.95 2.40
C PHE A 222 7.49 -15.60 2.94
N GLU A 223 7.54 -16.93 3.00
CA GLU A 223 8.73 -17.65 3.48
C GLU A 223 9.93 -17.48 2.54
N VAL A 224 9.72 -17.53 1.22
CA VAL A 224 10.78 -17.29 0.24
C VAL A 224 11.36 -15.89 0.41
N LEU A 225 10.53 -14.84 0.44
CA LEU A 225 10.98 -13.44 0.58
C LEU A 225 11.67 -13.17 1.93
N ARG A 226 11.40 -13.97 2.96
CA ARG A 226 12.12 -13.88 4.23
C ARG A 226 13.55 -14.40 4.12
N LEU A 227 13.80 -15.38 3.26
CA LEU A 227 15.08 -16.09 3.15
C LEU A 227 15.99 -15.55 2.03
N VAL A 228 15.43 -15.00 0.95
CA VAL A 228 16.20 -14.51 -0.20
C VAL A 228 16.56 -13.03 -0.10
N THR A 229 17.66 -12.65 -0.75
CA THR A 229 17.93 -11.26 -1.09
C THR A 229 16.99 -10.83 -2.22
N ILE A 230 16.24 -9.75 -2.02
CA ILE A 230 15.20 -9.32 -2.95
C ILE A 230 15.82 -8.40 -3.99
N ASP A 231 15.90 -8.88 -5.24
CA ASP A 231 16.30 -8.10 -6.40
C ASP A 231 15.10 -7.74 -7.29
N SER A 232 15.36 -7.05 -8.40
CA SER A 232 14.30 -6.66 -9.34
C SER A 232 13.61 -7.85 -9.98
N ASP A 233 14.27 -9.00 -10.14
CA ASP A 233 13.70 -10.14 -10.86
C ASP A 233 12.77 -10.94 -9.97
N VAL A 234 13.10 -11.09 -8.67
CA VAL A 234 12.17 -11.61 -7.66
C VAL A 234 10.90 -10.76 -7.61
N VAL A 235 11.03 -9.42 -7.58
CA VAL A 235 9.88 -8.51 -7.57
C VAL A 235 9.02 -8.67 -8.84
N LYS A 236 9.62 -8.81 -10.02
CA LYS A 236 8.87 -9.04 -11.28
C LYS A 236 8.07 -10.34 -11.25
N ARG A 237 8.62 -11.42 -10.69
CA ARG A 237 7.97 -12.75 -10.66
C ARG A 237 6.77 -12.80 -9.71
N ILE A 238 6.79 -12.05 -8.61
CA ILE A 238 5.66 -11.99 -7.66
C ILE A 238 4.62 -10.93 -8.04
N LEU A 239 4.95 -10.02 -8.96
CA LEU A 239 4.08 -8.90 -9.33
C LEU A 239 2.71 -9.33 -9.87
N PRO A 240 2.56 -10.41 -10.68
CA PRO A 240 1.23 -10.89 -11.09
C PRO A 240 0.34 -11.27 -9.91
N TYR A 241 0.90 -11.95 -8.90
CA TYR A 241 0.18 -12.29 -7.68
C TYR A 241 -0.23 -11.04 -6.90
N LEU A 242 0.69 -10.08 -6.72
CA LEU A 242 0.38 -8.81 -6.05
C LEU A 242 -0.71 -8.03 -6.78
N ASN A 243 -0.55 -7.82 -8.08
CA ASN A 243 -1.52 -7.08 -8.89
C ASN A 243 -2.90 -7.70 -8.81
N SER A 244 -3.00 -9.04 -8.76
CA SER A 244 -4.28 -9.72 -8.63
C SER A 244 -4.95 -9.52 -7.28
N GLY A 245 -4.19 -9.54 -6.18
CA GLY A 245 -4.73 -9.29 -4.84
C GLY A 245 -4.99 -7.82 -4.55
N LEU A 246 -4.32 -6.90 -5.27
CA LEU A 246 -4.45 -5.46 -5.10
C LEU A 246 -5.46 -4.80 -6.07
N GLN A 247 -6.31 -5.59 -6.74
CA GLN A 247 -7.37 -5.06 -7.58
C GLN A 247 -8.59 -4.63 -6.73
N PRO A 248 -9.15 -3.42 -6.96
CA PRO A 248 -10.37 -2.99 -6.30
C PRO A 248 -11.55 -3.90 -6.70
N GLY A 249 -12.35 -4.33 -5.71
CA GLY A 249 -13.48 -5.24 -5.92
C GLY A 249 -13.12 -6.73 -6.01
N ALA A 250 -11.88 -7.12 -5.67
CA ALA A 250 -11.51 -8.53 -5.55
C ALA A 250 -12.36 -9.20 -4.46
N LYS A 251 -13.34 -10.03 -4.88
CA LYS A 251 -14.29 -10.75 -3.99
C LYS A 251 -13.61 -11.73 -3.02
N GLY A 252 -12.30 -11.96 -3.14
CA GLY A 252 -11.51 -12.82 -2.26
C GLY A 252 -10.75 -12.02 -1.21
N SER A 253 -11.36 -11.78 -0.04
CA SER A 253 -10.71 -11.15 1.13
C SER A 253 -9.31 -11.72 1.43
N ASN A 254 -9.13 -13.04 1.26
CA ASN A 254 -7.87 -13.72 1.53
C ASN A 254 -6.74 -13.35 0.55
N GLN A 255 -7.05 -13.12 -0.72
CA GLN A 255 -6.06 -12.78 -1.74
C GLN A 255 -5.55 -11.35 -1.55
N LYS A 256 -6.48 -10.45 -1.24
CA LYS A 256 -6.16 -9.09 -0.81
C LYS A 256 -5.28 -9.10 0.44
N ALA A 257 -5.69 -9.80 1.50
CA ALA A 257 -4.90 -9.89 2.73
C ALA A 257 -3.49 -10.44 2.47
N GLY A 258 -3.38 -11.51 1.66
CA GLY A 258 -2.10 -12.05 1.24
C GLY A 258 -1.23 -11.04 0.52
N ALA A 259 -1.78 -10.31 -0.46
CA ALA A 259 -1.04 -9.28 -1.19
C ALA A 259 -0.59 -8.13 -0.29
N LEU A 260 -1.44 -7.66 0.64
CA LEU A 260 -1.08 -6.60 1.60
C LEU A 260 0.06 -7.04 2.54
N ILE A 261 0.05 -8.30 3.00
CA ILE A 261 1.15 -8.87 3.81
C ILE A 261 2.45 -8.89 3.01
N ILE A 262 2.42 -9.40 1.77
CA ILE A 262 3.61 -9.49 0.92
C ILE A 262 4.16 -8.09 0.60
N VAL A 263 3.31 -7.12 0.27
CA VAL A 263 3.73 -5.72 0.02
C VAL A 263 4.41 -5.11 1.24
N THR A 264 3.85 -5.34 2.43
CA THR A 264 4.45 -4.85 3.68
C THR A 264 5.83 -5.49 3.91
N LEU A 265 5.96 -6.80 3.69
CA LEU A 265 7.24 -7.50 3.80
C LEU A 265 8.28 -6.98 2.80
N LEU A 266 7.89 -6.75 1.54
CA LEU A 266 8.77 -6.16 0.53
C LEU A 266 9.28 -4.80 0.99
N ALA A 267 8.37 -3.95 1.49
CA ALA A 267 8.73 -2.61 1.92
C ALA A 267 9.69 -2.61 3.13
N GLN A 268 9.60 -3.61 4.00
CA GLN A 268 10.52 -3.78 5.12
C GLN A 268 11.91 -4.27 4.69
N LYS A 269 11.99 -5.07 3.63
CA LYS A 269 13.20 -5.77 3.22
C LYS A 269 14.06 -4.99 2.24
N VAL A 270 13.45 -4.20 1.35
CA VAL A 270 14.17 -3.54 0.25
C VAL A 270 13.54 -2.19 -0.09
N ALA A 271 14.39 -1.24 -0.51
CA ALA A 271 13.94 -0.03 -1.17
C ALA A 271 13.55 -0.36 -2.61
N LEU A 272 12.25 -0.26 -2.93
CA LEU A 272 11.73 -0.59 -4.25
C LEU A 272 12.01 0.53 -5.25
N ALA A 273 12.03 0.17 -6.54
CA ALA A 273 12.17 1.16 -7.59
C ALA A 273 11.02 2.19 -7.57
N PRO A 274 11.26 3.49 -7.86
CA PRO A 274 10.25 4.54 -7.72
C PRO A 274 8.94 4.28 -8.49
N ASN A 275 9.03 3.66 -9.66
CA ASN A 275 7.85 3.30 -10.46
C ASN A 275 7.00 2.21 -9.78
N VAL A 276 7.65 1.24 -9.12
CA VAL A 276 6.97 0.18 -8.37
C VAL A 276 6.32 0.77 -7.12
N VAL A 277 7.02 1.64 -6.39
CA VAL A 277 6.46 2.37 -5.23
C VAL A 277 5.21 3.15 -5.66
N LYS A 278 5.32 3.96 -6.73
CA LYS A 278 4.20 4.73 -7.28
C LYS A 278 3.00 3.85 -7.64
N SER A 279 3.25 2.72 -8.31
CA SER A 279 2.20 1.77 -8.71
C SER A 279 1.53 1.12 -7.50
N LEU A 280 2.31 0.59 -6.55
CA LEU A 280 1.80 -0.07 -5.36
C LEU A 280 1.06 0.91 -4.44
N THR A 281 1.59 2.12 -4.22
CA THR A 281 0.86 3.17 -3.46
C THR A 281 -0.50 3.44 -4.09
N ARG A 282 -0.58 3.50 -5.43
CA ARG A 282 -1.83 3.71 -6.15
C ARG A 282 -2.80 2.55 -5.93
N SER A 283 -2.35 1.31 -6.08
CA SER A 283 -3.18 0.11 -5.90
C SER A 283 -3.68 -0.04 -4.46
N ILE A 284 -2.81 0.17 -3.46
CA ILE A 284 -3.21 0.12 -2.05
C ILE A 284 -4.23 1.22 -1.76
N ALA A 285 -4.05 2.45 -2.28
CA ALA A 285 -5.01 3.52 -2.11
C ALA A 285 -6.39 3.18 -2.72
N ASP A 286 -6.44 2.48 -3.87
CA ASP A 286 -7.71 1.99 -4.43
C ASP A 286 -8.40 0.97 -3.53
N ILE A 287 -7.65 0.05 -2.93
CA ILE A 287 -8.18 -0.92 -1.97
C ILE A 287 -8.76 -0.21 -0.75
N VAL A 288 -8.01 0.76 -0.21
CA VAL A 288 -8.46 1.56 0.94
C VAL A 288 -9.78 2.26 0.63
N ARG A 289 -9.92 2.85 -0.57
CA ARG A 289 -11.17 3.46 -1.01
C ARG A 289 -12.29 2.43 -1.16
N ALA A 290 -12.01 1.29 -1.78
CA ALA A 290 -13.00 0.22 -1.95
C ALA A 290 -13.51 -0.28 -0.60
N ASP A 291 -12.62 -0.54 0.36
CA ASP A 291 -13.00 -0.96 1.70
C ASP A 291 -13.84 0.09 2.42
N ALA A 292 -13.46 1.36 2.33
CA ALA A 292 -14.20 2.45 2.96
C ALA A 292 -15.62 2.62 2.38
N ASN A 293 -15.83 2.23 1.11
CA ASN A 293 -17.13 2.33 0.45
C ASN A 293 -17.99 1.06 0.58
N GLU A 294 -17.38 -0.12 0.54
CA GLU A 294 -18.07 -1.41 0.42
C GLU A 294 -18.16 -2.18 1.74
N SER A 295 -17.21 -1.97 2.66
CA SER A 295 -17.14 -2.76 3.89
C SER A 295 -17.81 -2.05 5.07
N ALA A 296 -18.76 -2.72 5.72
CA ALA A 296 -19.24 -2.34 7.05
C ALA A 296 -18.21 -2.67 8.15
N ASP A 297 -17.18 -3.45 7.81
CA ASP A 297 -16.13 -3.88 8.72
C ASP A 297 -15.01 -2.83 8.82
N LEU A 298 -15.05 -2.05 9.90
CA LEU A 298 -14.03 -1.06 10.24
C LEU A 298 -12.62 -1.67 10.34
N GLN A 299 -12.51 -2.95 10.70
CA GLN A 299 -11.22 -3.62 10.86
C GLN A 299 -10.53 -3.81 9.50
N CYS A 300 -11.29 -4.18 8.47
CA CYS A 300 -10.82 -4.31 7.09
C CYS A 300 -10.24 -2.99 6.56
N VAL A 301 -10.99 -1.88 6.75
CA VAL A 301 -10.56 -0.53 6.39
C VAL A 301 -9.26 -0.15 7.10
N ARG A 302 -9.20 -0.39 8.42
CA ARG A 302 -8.01 -0.09 9.24
C ARG A 302 -6.78 -0.88 8.78
N MET A 303 -6.93 -2.16 8.42
CA MET A 303 -5.82 -2.99 7.91
C MET A 303 -5.25 -2.46 6.60
N SER A 304 -6.11 -2.06 5.65
CA SER A 304 -5.67 -1.48 4.38
C SER A 304 -4.99 -0.12 4.58
N PHE A 305 -5.56 0.75 5.43
CA PHE A 305 -4.93 2.04 5.77
C PHE A 305 -3.58 1.84 6.44
N MET A 306 -3.46 0.93 7.41
CA MET A 306 -2.19 0.65 8.07
C MET A 306 -1.15 0.08 7.11
N THR A 307 -1.57 -0.73 6.13
CA THR A 307 -0.67 -1.20 5.07
C THR A 307 -0.14 -0.02 4.24
N LEU A 308 -1.01 0.91 3.83
CA LEU A 308 -0.61 2.11 3.09
C LEU A 308 0.37 2.98 3.89
N ILE A 309 0.04 3.24 5.16
CA ILE A 309 0.83 4.05 6.08
C ILE A 309 2.23 3.44 6.25
N ASN A 310 2.29 2.16 6.60
CA ASN A 310 3.56 1.44 6.76
C ASN A 310 4.36 1.43 5.47
N PHE A 311 3.71 1.18 4.32
CA PHE A 311 4.37 1.17 3.02
C PHE A 311 5.03 2.52 2.71
N ILE A 312 4.32 3.63 2.89
CA ILE A 312 4.84 4.99 2.66
C ILE A 312 6.00 5.31 3.62
N GLN A 313 5.86 4.97 4.91
CA GLN A 313 6.90 5.22 5.91
C GLN A 313 8.17 4.40 5.66
N LEU A 314 8.02 3.12 5.31
CA LEU A 314 9.15 2.21 5.07
C LEU A 314 9.89 2.55 3.77
N GLN A 315 9.16 2.96 2.73
CA GLN A 315 9.74 3.37 1.45
C GLN A 315 10.27 4.83 1.45
N SER A 316 10.21 5.52 2.60
CA SER A 316 10.68 6.90 2.77
C SER A 316 10.11 7.86 1.71
N VAL A 317 8.85 7.65 1.34
CA VAL A 317 8.17 8.47 0.33
C VAL A 317 7.99 9.89 0.87
N LEU A 318 8.51 10.88 0.15
CA LEU A 318 8.41 12.29 0.56
C LEU A 318 7.10 12.95 0.11
N ILE A 319 6.61 12.58 -1.08
CA ILE A 319 5.39 13.14 -1.69
C ILE A 319 4.57 11.98 -2.25
N ILE A 320 3.29 11.92 -1.86
CA ILE A 320 2.34 10.93 -2.37
C ILE A 320 2.00 11.28 -3.83
N PRO A 321 2.11 10.32 -4.77
CA PRO A 321 1.78 10.57 -6.16
C PRO A 321 0.37 11.14 -6.33
N ARG A 322 0.22 12.18 -7.16
CA ARG A 322 -1.04 12.90 -7.38
C ARG A 322 -2.27 12.00 -7.55
N LYS A 323 -2.18 10.99 -8.44
CA LYS A 323 -3.26 10.05 -8.68
C LYS A 323 -3.69 9.28 -7.42
N SER A 324 -2.76 8.96 -6.53
CA SER A 324 -3.03 8.28 -5.26
C SER A 324 -3.57 9.26 -4.22
N LEU A 325 -3.09 10.52 -4.23
CA LEU A 325 -3.61 11.58 -3.37
C LEU A 325 -5.09 11.86 -3.67
N ASP A 326 -5.44 12.03 -4.95
CA ASP A 326 -6.83 12.21 -5.40
C ASP A 326 -7.75 11.08 -4.90
N VAL A 327 -7.19 9.89 -4.76
CA VAL A 327 -7.92 8.73 -4.27
C VAL A 327 -8.20 8.79 -2.79
N LEU A 328 -7.17 9.13 -2.01
CA LEU A 328 -7.29 9.27 -0.58
C LEU A 328 -8.22 10.42 -0.20
N SER A 329 -8.07 11.57 -0.88
CA SER A 329 -8.95 12.72 -0.66
C SER A 329 -10.41 12.47 -1.03
N GLY A 330 -10.69 11.50 -1.90
CA GLY A 330 -12.06 11.09 -2.25
C GLY A 330 -12.69 10.09 -1.28
N ILE A 331 -11.99 9.63 -0.24
CA ILE A 331 -12.53 8.68 0.75
C ILE A 331 -13.46 9.41 1.73
N ARG A 332 -14.65 8.85 1.95
CA ARG A 332 -15.60 9.36 2.95
C ARG A 332 -14.99 9.23 4.34
N ASP A 333 -15.02 10.33 5.11
CA ASP A 333 -14.52 10.38 6.49
C ASP A 333 -13.08 9.89 6.68
N ILE A 334 -12.19 10.17 5.70
CA ILE A 334 -10.76 9.86 5.83
C ILE A 334 -10.14 10.45 7.10
N MET A 335 -10.58 11.64 7.53
CA MET A 335 -10.06 12.29 8.72
C MET A 335 -10.48 11.58 10.01
N GLY A 336 -11.74 11.11 10.11
CA GLY A 336 -12.19 10.30 11.25
C GLY A 336 -11.42 9.00 11.37
N ILE A 337 -11.16 8.33 10.24
CA ILE A 337 -10.36 7.09 10.19
C ILE A 337 -8.92 7.35 10.66
N LEU A 338 -8.25 8.35 10.08
CA LEU A 338 -6.89 8.72 10.46
C LEU A 338 -6.79 9.12 11.93
N LEU A 339 -7.76 9.91 12.44
CA LEU A 339 -7.83 10.27 13.86
C LEU A 339 -7.95 9.02 14.75
N GLY A 340 -8.79 8.05 14.35
CA GLY A 340 -8.87 6.77 15.04
C GLY A 340 -7.53 6.02 15.07
N LEU A 341 -6.77 6.05 13.98
CA LEU A 341 -5.46 5.40 13.89
C LEU A 341 -4.38 6.13 14.71
N THR A 342 -4.42 7.46 14.82
CA THR A 342 -3.46 8.22 15.65
C THR A 342 -3.52 7.87 17.13
N LYS A 343 -4.66 7.37 17.62
CA LYS A 343 -4.82 6.94 19.02
C LYS A 343 -4.09 5.64 19.33
N ASP A 344 -3.98 4.77 18.32
CA ASP A 344 -3.50 3.41 18.50
C ASP A 344 -2.08 3.20 17.96
N TYR A 345 -1.64 4.01 16.98
CA TYR A 345 -0.38 3.84 16.26
C TYR A 345 0.36 5.17 16.02
N ASN A 346 1.70 5.11 15.95
CA ASN A 346 2.51 6.25 15.53
C ASN A 346 2.51 6.40 14.01
N ILE A 347 1.67 7.32 13.52
CA ILE A 347 1.53 7.61 12.09
C ILE A 347 2.06 9.01 11.72
N ASP A 348 2.82 9.66 12.59
CA ASP A 348 3.25 11.06 12.43
C ASP A 348 4.05 11.30 11.15
N LYS A 349 4.93 10.36 10.77
CA LYS A 349 5.69 10.48 9.52
C LYS A 349 4.79 10.42 8.29
N PHE A 350 3.77 9.57 8.31
CA PHE A 350 2.79 9.52 7.22
C PHE A 350 1.96 10.80 7.18
N LEU A 351 1.51 11.31 8.33
CA LEU A 351 0.76 12.56 8.41
C LEU A 351 1.57 13.73 7.86
N ALA A 352 2.86 13.83 8.18
CA ALA A 352 3.75 14.84 7.60
C ALA A 352 3.82 14.75 6.06
N VAL A 353 3.99 13.54 5.52
CA VAL A 353 4.05 13.29 4.07
C VAL A 353 2.71 13.58 3.39
N PHE A 354 1.60 13.18 4.00
CA PHE A 354 0.25 13.42 3.47
C PHE A 354 -0.07 14.92 3.45
N LEU A 355 0.21 15.61 4.56
CA LEU A 355 0.13 17.06 4.69
C LEU A 355 0.99 17.79 3.65
N ASP A 356 2.23 17.34 3.45
CA ASP A 356 3.13 17.90 2.48
C ASP A 356 2.63 17.78 1.04
N SER A 357 2.01 16.64 0.73
CA SER A 357 1.42 16.33 -0.58
C SER A 357 0.14 17.14 -0.81
N LEU A 358 -0.70 17.29 0.21
CA LEU A 358 -1.90 18.14 0.15
C LEU A 358 -1.53 19.60 -0.04
N LEU A 359 -0.54 20.11 0.69
CA LEU A 359 -0.08 21.49 0.57
C LEU A 359 0.36 21.80 -0.85
N GLU A 360 1.22 20.97 -1.44
CA GLU A 360 1.77 21.14 -2.79
C GLU A 360 0.69 21.35 -3.87
N HIS A 361 -0.48 20.73 -3.71
CA HIS A 361 -1.56 20.84 -4.67
C HIS A 361 -2.76 21.69 -4.23
N SER A 362 -2.80 22.12 -2.97
CA SER A 362 -3.93 22.86 -2.38
C SER A 362 -4.20 24.22 -3.03
N PHE A 363 -3.25 24.78 -3.78
CA PHE A 363 -3.41 26.07 -4.45
C PHE A 363 -4.13 25.96 -5.80
N SER A 364 -4.11 24.77 -6.40
CA SER A 364 -4.64 24.50 -7.74
C SER A 364 -5.84 23.56 -7.75
N ASP A 365 -6.07 22.80 -6.68
CA ASP A 365 -7.11 21.78 -6.60
C ASP A 365 -7.99 21.93 -5.35
N ASP A 366 -9.30 22.04 -5.56
CA ASP A 366 -10.28 22.26 -4.49
C ASP A 366 -10.47 21.04 -3.58
N LEU A 367 -10.31 19.83 -4.12
CA LEU A 367 -10.41 18.62 -3.31
C LEU A 367 -9.25 18.52 -2.32
N CYS A 368 -8.02 18.78 -2.78
CA CYS A 368 -6.86 18.86 -1.89
C CYS A 368 -6.98 20.01 -0.89
N HIS A 369 -7.48 21.17 -1.33
CA HIS A 369 -7.69 22.32 -0.45
C HIS A 369 -8.67 22.01 0.69
N SER A 370 -9.84 21.45 0.37
CA SER A 370 -10.85 21.07 1.37
C SER A 370 -10.37 19.95 2.30
N THR A 371 -9.68 18.94 1.76
CA THR A 371 -9.09 17.86 2.56
C THR A 371 -8.04 18.39 3.53
N LEU A 372 -7.19 19.32 3.10
CA LEU A 372 -6.19 19.96 3.95
C LEU A 372 -6.82 20.73 5.12
N LEU A 373 -7.86 21.52 4.85
CA LEU A 373 -8.58 22.25 5.91
C LEU A 373 -9.20 21.27 6.91
N SER A 374 -9.84 20.20 6.43
CA SER A 374 -10.40 19.15 7.29
C SER A 374 -9.32 18.47 8.14
N MET A 375 -8.13 18.24 7.58
CA MET A 375 -6.99 17.65 8.30
C MET A 375 -6.48 18.55 9.43
N ILE A 376 -6.30 19.85 9.15
CA ILE A 376 -5.91 20.84 10.15
C ILE A 376 -6.94 20.92 11.27
N GLU A 377 -8.22 20.76 10.93
CA GLU A 377 -9.31 20.89 11.89
C GLU A 377 -9.58 19.64 12.73
N THR A 378 -9.26 18.45 12.21
CA THR A 378 -9.63 17.17 12.84
C THR A 378 -8.46 16.51 13.56
N ILE A 379 -7.26 16.55 12.97
CA ILE A 379 -6.12 15.79 13.47
C ILE A 379 -5.22 16.69 14.33
N PRO A 380 -4.76 16.25 15.52
CA PRO A 380 -3.87 17.04 16.37
C PRO A 380 -2.48 17.22 15.72
N MET A 381 -2.22 18.42 15.19
CA MET A 381 -1.05 18.74 14.35
C MET A 381 -0.06 19.73 15.00
N LYS A 382 -0.09 19.93 16.32
CA LYS A 382 0.74 20.94 17.03
C LYS A 382 2.21 20.93 16.61
N GLY A 383 2.82 19.74 16.52
CA GLY A 383 4.23 19.58 16.12
C GLY A 383 4.53 19.95 14.67
N HIS A 384 3.53 19.93 13.79
CA HIS A 384 3.66 20.17 12.36
C HIS A 384 3.35 21.62 11.95
N VAL A 385 2.76 22.45 12.82
CA VAL A 385 2.35 23.84 12.50
C VAL A 385 3.50 24.65 11.92
N ASN A 386 4.71 24.56 12.51
CA ASN A 386 5.88 25.30 12.02
C ASN A 386 6.24 24.92 10.59
N HIS A 387 6.18 23.62 10.28
CA HIS A 387 6.48 23.09 8.95
C HIS A 387 5.42 23.55 7.93
N ILE A 388 4.14 23.47 8.29
CA ILE A 388 3.02 23.93 7.44
C ILE A 388 3.18 25.40 7.09
N VAL A 389 3.36 26.25 8.11
CA VAL A 389 3.47 27.71 7.92
C VAL A 389 4.69 28.05 7.08
N SER A 390 5.85 27.43 7.37
CA SER A 390 7.08 27.65 6.60
C SER A 390 6.90 27.25 5.13
N LYS A 391 6.32 26.07 4.87
CA LYS A 391 6.11 25.57 3.50
C LYS A 391 5.06 26.39 2.76
N LEU A 392 3.98 26.78 3.42
CA LEU A 392 2.92 27.62 2.87
C LEU A 392 3.48 28.99 2.44
N LEU A 393 4.23 29.66 3.32
CA LEU A 393 4.86 30.94 3.01
C LEU A 393 5.85 30.81 1.85
N ASN A 394 6.71 29.78 1.87
CA ASN A 394 7.61 29.51 0.74
C ASN A 394 6.86 29.29 -0.58
N MET A 395 5.69 28.67 -0.56
CA MET A 395 4.89 28.47 -1.76
C MET A 395 4.25 29.77 -2.25
N CYS A 396 3.72 30.60 -1.33
CA CYS A 396 3.25 31.95 -1.65
C CYS A 396 4.37 32.80 -2.26
N MET A 397 5.60 32.68 -1.73
CA MET A 397 6.80 33.33 -2.26
C MET A 397 7.10 32.91 -3.71
N ARG A 398 7.02 31.60 -4.01
CA ARG A 398 7.22 31.12 -5.39
C ARG A 398 6.14 31.63 -6.34
N ILE A 399 4.88 31.67 -5.90
CA ILE A 399 3.74 32.13 -6.72
C ILE A 399 3.80 33.64 -6.98
N SER A 400 4.24 34.44 -6.01
CA SER A 400 4.38 35.91 -6.18
C SER A 400 5.52 36.32 -7.09
N LEU A 401 6.61 35.54 -7.12
CA LEU A 401 7.71 35.75 -8.06
C LEU A 401 7.29 35.45 -9.51
N ASP A 402 6.31 34.55 -9.71
CA ASP A 402 5.83 34.15 -11.03
C ASP A 402 4.77 35.10 -11.60
N LYS A 403 3.97 35.77 -10.73
CA LYS A 403 2.96 36.77 -11.12
C LYS A 403 2.78 37.83 -10.02
N ASN A 404 2.88 39.10 -10.40
CA ASN A 404 2.85 40.31 -9.53
C ASN A 404 1.57 40.56 -8.70
N TYR A 405 0.68 39.59 -8.46
CA TYR A 405 -0.62 39.84 -7.81
C TYR A 405 -1.08 38.65 -6.94
N LEU A 406 -0.66 38.61 -5.67
CA LEU A 406 -1.21 37.69 -4.67
C LEU A 406 -2.52 38.17 -4.01
N ALA A 407 -2.82 39.48 -4.04
CA ALA A 407 -3.93 40.04 -3.27
C ALA A 407 -5.32 39.61 -3.79
N SER A 408 -5.50 39.49 -5.11
CA SER A 408 -6.76 39.15 -5.78
C SER A 408 -6.81 37.76 -6.41
N SER A 409 -5.73 36.98 -6.35
CA SER A 409 -5.71 35.63 -6.93
C SER A 409 -6.48 34.63 -6.07
N GLU A 410 -7.12 33.67 -6.73
CA GLU A 410 -7.77 32.53 -6.08
C GLU A 410 -6.79 31.76 -5.16
N SER A 411 -5.53 31.65 -5.58
CA SER A 411 -4.40 31.10 -4.82
C SER A 411 -4.14 31.85 -3.51
N GLY A 412 -4.17 33.19 -3.51
CA GLY A 412 -4.06 34.00 -2.30
C GLY A 412 -5.25 33.80 -1.35
N SER A 413 -6.47 33.64 -1.90
CA SER A 413 -7.66 33.30 -1.11
C SER A 413 -7.53 31.93 -0.42
N ARG A 414 -7.01 30.92 -1.13
CA ARG A 414 -6.76 29.58 -0.56
C ARG A 414 -5.70 29.63 0.55
N ALA A 415 -4.58 30.32 0.36
CA ALA A 415 -3.57 30.49 1.42
C ALA A 415 -4.15 31.13 2.69
N ARG A 416 -4.99 32.16 2.53
CA ARG A 416 -5.65 32.84 3.65
C ARG A 416 -6.58 31.90 4.42
N LYS A 417 -7.37 31.08 3.73
CA LYS A 417 -8.24 30.08 4.38
C LYS A 417 -7.43 29.08 5.20
N ILE A 418 -6.29 28.60 4.67
CA ILE A 418 -5.39 27.69 5.40
C ILE A 418 -4.85 28.35 6.67
N LEU A 419 -4.33 29.57 6.57
CA LEU A 419 -3.82 30.32 7.74
C LEU A 419 -4.92 30.59 8.77
N ALA A 420 -6.14 30.91 8.33
CA ALA A 420 -7.27 31.14 9.22
C ALA A 420 -7.66 29.86 9.99
N SER A 421 -7.70 28.70 9.33
CA SER A 421 -7.96 27.42 10.01
C SER A 421 -6.83 27.04 10.98
N ILE A 422 -5.56 27.29 10.62
CA ILE A 422 -4.42 27.08 11.54
C ILE A 422 -4.56 28.00 12.75
N HIS A 423 -4.88 29.28 12.55
CA HIS A 423 -5.07 30.22 13.66
C HIS A 423 -6.20 29.75 14.57
N LYS A 424 -7.37 29.38 14.03
CA LYS A 424 -8.50 28.91 14.84
C LYS A 424 -8.13 27.74 15.76
N GLN A 425 -7.25 26.84 15.30
CA GLN A 425 -6.88 25.60 16.01
C GLN A 425 -5.59 25.73 16.86
N TYR A 426 -4.62 26.52 16.39
CA TYR A 426 -3.22 26.55 16.84
C TYR A 426 -2.66 27.98 16.93
N GLN A 427 -3.38 28.88 17.61
CA GLN A 427 -3.03 30.31 17.70
C GLN A 427 -1.58 30.55 18.20
N PHE A 428 -1.17 29.81 19.23
CA PHE A 428 0.15 29.96 19.86
C PHE A 428 1.27 29.49 18.92
N GLU A 429 1.13 28.28 18.38
CA GLU A 429 2.10 27.65 17.50
C GLU A 429 2.24 28.43 16.19
N LEU A 430 1.16 29.02 15.68
CA LEU A 430 1.19 29.88 14.49
C LEU A 430 2.09 31.10 14.69
N GLY A 431 1.91 31.85 15.77
CA GLY A 431 2.75 33.02 16.04
C GLY A 431 4.23 32.63 16.13
N GLY A 432 4.53 31.55 16.86
CA GLY A 432 5.91 31.08 17.01
C GLY A 432 6.51 30.54 15.70
N ALA A 433 5.68 30.00 14.80
CA ALA A 433 6.10 29.59 13.46
C ALA A 433 6.47 30.79 12.59
N MET A 434 5.62 31.82 12.58
CA MET A 434 5.83 33.02 11.79
C MET A 434 7.09 33.77 12.21
N HIS A 435 7.30 33.95 13.51
CA HIS A 435 8.50 34.56 14.06
C HIS A 435 9.78 33.86 13.57
N ARG A 436 9.77 32.52 13.56
CA ARG A 436 10.91 31.71 13.09
C ARG A 436 11.18 31.90 11.60
N VAL A 437 10.16 31.84 10.75
CA VAL A 437 10.31 32.03 9.30
C VAL A 437 10.92 33.40 8.99
N LEU A 438 10.48 34.44 9.69
CA LEU A 438 10.99 35.79 9.50
C LEU A 438 12.41 35.97 10.00
N LYS A 439 12.74 35.40 11.16
CA LYS A 439 14.11 35.37 11.67
C LYS A 439 15.06 34.68 10.69
N ASP A 440 14.65 33.54 10.14
CA ASP A 440 15.43 32.80 9.15
C ASP A 440 15.58 33.58 7.84
N ALA A 441 14.53 34.26 7.38
CA ALA A 441 14.57 35.13 6.21
C ALA A 441 15.50 36.34 6.41
N LYS A 442 15.48 36.97 7.59
CA LYS A 442 16.36 38.09 7.95
C LYS A 442 17.82 37.67 8.08
N MET A 443 18.09 36.46 8.56
CA MET A 443 19.46 35.89 8.55
C MET A 443 19.97 35.66 7.12
N LYS A 444 19.10 35.25 6.19
CA LYS A 444 19.43 35.02 4.77
C LYS A 444 19.50 36.31 3.94
N SER A 445 18.78 37.37 4.30
CA SER A 445 18.71 38.62 3.54
C SER A 445 20.00 39.45 3.51
N LYS A 446 21.02 39.09 4.33
CA LYS A 446 22.38 39.63 4.17
C LYS A 446 23.04 39.25 2.82
N LYS A 447 22.43 38.35 2.04
CA LYS A 447 22.86 37.97 0.66
C LYS A 447 21.79 38.14 -0.44
N ASP A 448 20.50 38.25 -0.12
CA ASP A 448 19.42 38.26 -1.13
C ASP A 448 18.21 39.10 -0.67
N SER A 449 18.11 40.35 -1.13
CA SER A 449 17.09 41.33 -0.69
C SER A 449 15.68 41.06 -1.23
N SER A 450 15.57 40.21 -2.26
CA SER A 450 14.32 39.90 -2.96
C SER A 450 13.32 39.12 -2.10
N SER A 451 13.80 38.19 -1.27
CA SER A 451 12.94 37.30 -0.49
C SER A 451 12.26 37.99 0.70
N TYR A 452 12.91 39.02 1.25
CA TYR A 452 12.35 39.75 2.39
C TYR A 452 11.21 40.68 1.94
N ASP A 453 11.39 41.38 0.81
CA ASP A 453 10.36 42.27 0.24
C ASP A 453 9.08 41.53 -0.15
N VAL A 454 9.20 40.33 -0.71
CA VAL A 454 8.03 39.52 -1.07
C VAL A 454 7.30 38.99 0.17
N LEU A 455 8.00 38.67 1.26
CA LEU A 455 7.35 38.34 2.54
C LEU A 455 6.57 39.53 3.10
N CYS A 456 7.11 40.76 3.03
CA CYS A 456 6.37 41.98 3.40
C CYS A 456 5.08 42.11 2.59
N LYS A 457 5.15 41.92 1.27
CA LYS A 457 3.96 41.95 0.39
C LYS A 457 2.92 40.90 0.74
N ILE A 458 3.35 39.68 1.10
CA ILE A 458 2.46 38.60 1.54
C ILE A 458 1.76 38.98 2.84
N PHE A 459 2.51 39.48 3.83
CA PHE A 459 1.97 39.86 5.13
C PHE A 459 1.01 41.05 5.00
N ASN A 460 1.37 42.08 4.25
CA ASN A 460 0.50 43.22 3.94
C ASN A 460 -0.80 42.76 3.26
N GLY A 461 -0.71 41.88 2.26
CA GLY A 461 -1.89 41.32 1.59
C GLY A 461 -2.79 40.44 2.49
N ILE A 462 -2.25 39.89 3.58
CA ILE A 462 -3.02 39.18 4.61
C ILE A 462 -3.71 40.18 5.56
N LEU A 463 -3.02 41.25 5.93
CA LEU A 463 -3.53 42.33 6.79
C LEU A 463 -4.68 43.09 6.12
N ASP A 464 -4.56 43.44 4.84
CA ASP A 464 -5.53 44.26 4.09
C ASP A 464 -6.88 43.56 3.87
N LEU A 465 -6.90 42.22 3.82
CA LEU A 465 -8.11 41.44 3.49
C LEU A 465 -8.83 40.82 4.70
N SER A 466 -8.26 40.87 5.91
CA SER A 466 -8.89 40.29 7.11
C SER A 466 -10.03 41.18 7.63
N ASN A 467 -11.11 41.33 6.88
CA ASN A 467 -12.30 42.08 7.31
C ASN A 467 -13.15 41.34 8.35
N GLY A 468 -12.72 40.17 8.84
CA GLY A 468 -13.50 39.35 9.77
C GLY A 468 -12.78 38.81 11.01
N ILE A 469 -11.46 38.94 11.15
CA ILE A 469 -10.73 38.42 12.33
C ILE A 469 -9.71 39.46 12.79
N SER A 470 -10.08 40.29 13.76
CA SER A 470 -9.20 41.26 14.47
C SER A 470 -7.94 40.59 15.00
N ASP A 471 -8.08 39.38 15.53
CA ASP A 471 -7.04 38.68 16.28
C ASP A 471 -5.89 38.21 15.37
N LEU A 472 -6.23 37.80 14.14
CA LEU A 472 -5.25 37.49 13.10
C LEU A 472 -4.51 38.73 12.63
N LYS A 473 -5.22 39.86 12.45
CA LYS A 473 -4.58 41.12 12.09
C LYS A 473 -3.57 41.54 13.14
N ILE A 474 -3.94 41.46 14.42
CA ILE A 474 -3.04 41.78 15.53
C ILE A 474 -1.82 40.85 15.53
N LEU A 475 -2.02 39.53 15.42
CA LEU A 475 -0.90 38.57 15.44
C LEU A 475 0.06 38.77 14.25
N PHE A 476 -0.48 38.93 13.04
CA PHE A 476 0.32 39.17 11.83
C PHE A 476 1.03 40.51 11.86
N ALA A 477 0.42 41.54 12.45
CA ALA A 477 1.03 42.85 12.58
C ALA A 477 2.09 42.90 13.68
N LEU A 478 1.90 42.18 14.79
CA LEU A 478 2.91 42.02 15.85
C LEU A 478 4.14 41.25 15.33
N GLU A 479 3.94 40.24 14.49
CA GLU A 479 5.04 39.51 13.85
C GLU A 479 5.37 40.06 12.45
N HIS A 480 5.03 41.32 12.13
CA HIS A 480 5.25 41.86 10.78
C HIS A 480 6.75 42.09 10.49
N PRO A 481 7.25 41.88 9.26
CA PRO A 481 8.64 42.17 8.94
C PRO A 481 9.03 43.64 9.19
N GLU A 482 8.16 44.59 8.84
CA GLU A 482 8.40 46.02 9.00
C GLU A 482 8.24 46.49 10.45
N VAL A 483 9.25 47.21 10.94
CA VAL A 483 9.33 47.72 12.32
C VAL A 483 8.16 48.64 12.65
N GLU A 484 7.82 49.55 11.75
CA GLU A 484 6.76 50.55 11.98
C GLU A 484 5.37 49.91 12.12
N VAL A 485 5.10 48.81 11.41
CA VAL A 485 3.84 48.07 11.53
C VAL A 485 3.74 47.41 12.91
N ARG A 486 4.83 46.79 13.39
CA ARG A 486 4.88 46.19 14.74
C ARG A 486 4.67 47.25 15.82
N ARG A 487 5.37 48.38 15.72
CA ARG A 487 5.26 49.52 16.64
C ARG A 487 3.85 50.13 16.64
N SER A 488 3.29 50.37 15.46
CA SER A 488 1.97 50.99 15.31
C SER A 488 0.87 50.15 15.95
N VAL A 489 0.92 48.82 15.79
CA VAL A 489 -0.06 47.95 16.45
C VAL A 489 0.11 47.98 17.96
N LEU A 490 1.34 47.95 18.48
CA LEU A 490 1.56 48.06 19.92
C LEU A 490 1.01 49.37 20.53
N THR A 491 1.12 50.48 19.81
CA THR A 491 0.60 51.78 20.27
C THR A 491 -0.90 51.93 20.13
N CYS A 492 -1.53 51.17 19.22
CA CYS A 492 -2.96 51.23 18.92
C CYS A 492 -3.76 50.06 19.51
N LEU A 493 -3.13 49.17 20.27
CA LEU A 493 -3.82 48.06 20.95
C LEU A 493 -4.83 48.61 21.96
N ASP A 494 -6.09 48.20 21.81
CA ASP A 494 -7.11 48.40 22.83
C ASP A 494 -6.87 47.43 23.99
N VAL A 495 -6.12 47.93 24.95
CA VAL A 495 -5.70 47.21 26.15
C VAL A 495 -6.88 46.77 27.00
N ASP A 496 -7.99 47.52 27.01
CA ASP A 496 -9.17 47.23 27.82
C ASP A 496 -9.97 46.06 27.23
N SER A 497 -10.08 45.98 25.90
CA SER A 497 -10.68 44.83 25.20
C SER A 497 -9.92 43.52 25.46
N ILE A 498 -8.58 43.58 25.49
CA ILE A 498 -7.73 42.41 25.75
C ILE A 498 -7.81 41.96 27.22
N MET A 499 -7.92 42.91 28.16
CA MET A 499 -8.11 42.59 29.58
C MET A 499 -9.46 41.93 29.87
N MET A 500 -10.51 42.26 29.11
CA MET A 500 -11.79 41.54 29.18
C MET A 500 -11.66 40.07 28.74
N GLU A 501 -10.82 39.78 27.73
CA GLU A 501 -10.55 38.39 27.31
C GLU A 501 -9.74 37.58 28.35
N LYS A 502 -8.92 38.25 29.16
CA LYS A 502 -8.20 37.65 30.31
C LYS A 502 -9.17 37.13 31.36
N ALA A 503 -10.21 37.89 31.68
CA ALA A 503 -11.24 37.50 32.65
C ALA A 503 -12.07 36.29 32.18
N ALA A 504 -12.21 36.11 30.86
CA ALA A 504 -12.92 35.00 30.25
C ALA A 504 -12.11 33.70 30.13
N GLY A 505 -10.83 33.67 30.55
CA GLY A 505 -9.97 32.49 30.44
C GLY A 505 -9.71 32.06 28.98
N SER A 506 -9.79 33.01 28.04
CA SER A 506 -9.74 32.73 26.61
C SER A 506 -8.34 32.29 26.16
N LYS A 507 -8.26 31.23 25.33
CA LYS A 507 -7.00 30.85 24.66
C LYS A 507 -6.42 31.99 23.80
N LYS A 508 -7.27 32.93 23.38
CA LYS A 508 -6.91 34.11 22.60
C LYS A 508 -5.99 35.06 23.36
N PHE A 509 -6.33 35.38 24.61
CA PHE A 509 -5.54 36.27 25.46
C PHE A 509 -4.11 35.74 25.62
N VAL A 510 -3.97 34.43 25.85
CA VAL A 510 -2.66 33.79 26.03
C VAL A 510 -1.80 33.87 24.76
N ALA A 511 -2.40 33.68 23.57
CA ALA A 511 -1.66 33.75 22.31
C ALA A 511 -1.22 35.18 21.96
N ILE A 512 -2.08 36.18 22.19
CA ILE A 512 -1.74 37.60 21.99
C ILE A 512 -0.71 38.05 23.01
N GLN A 513 -0.86 37.66 24.29
CA GLN A 513 0.10 37.95 25.34
C GLN A 513 1.47 37.35 25.02
N ASP A 514 1.54 36.12 24.54
CA ASP A 514 2.80 35.50 24.13
C ASP A 514 3.44 36.22 22.93
N ALA A 515 2.65 36.61 21.92
CA ALA A 515 3.16 37.38 20.79
C ALA A 515 3.72 38.75 21.23
N ILE A 516 3.04 39.45 22.16
CA ILE A 516 3.52 40.70 22.77
C ILE A 516 4.81 40.44 23.57
N LEU A 517 4.88 39.36 24.35
CA LEU A 517 6.07 38.99 25.11
C LEU A 517 7.28 38.71 24.22
N ARG A 518 7.09 38.12 23.04
CA ARG A 518 8.17 37.94 22.06
C ARG A 518 8.73 39.27 21.54
N GLN A 519 7.91 40.32 21.47
CA GLN A 519 8.36 41.66 21.07
C GLN A 519 9.31 42.32 22.08
N LEU A 520 9.39 41.83 23.33
CA LEU A 520 10.45 42.27 24.27
C LEU A 520 11.86 41.88 23.83
N TYR A 521 11.96 40.93 22.91
CA TYR A 521 13.22 40.47 22.32
C TYR A 521 13.43 40.99 20.89
N ASP A 522 12.68 42.02 20.47
CA ASP A 522 12.85 42.64 19.14
C ASP A 522 14.24 43.28 18.98
N ASP A 523 14.72 43.33 17.73
CA ASP A 523 15.98 43.98 17.40
C ASP A 523 15.88 45.51 17.46
N ASP A 524 14.68 46.08 17.30
CA ASP A 524 14.41 47.52 17.34
C ASP A 524 13.91 47.99 18.70
N LEU A 525 14.64 48.92 19.31
CA LEU A 525 14.34 49.46 20.64
C LEU A 525 13.00 50.20 20.70
N ASN A 526 12.51 50.78 19.59
CA ASN A 526 11.23 51.49 19.57
C ASN A 526 10.05 50.52 19.72
N VAL A 527 10.18 49.29 19.21
CA VAL A 527 9.19 48.23 19.41
C VAL A 527 9.21 47.78 20.87
N VAL A 528 10.39 47.55 21.45
CA VAL A 528 10.55 47.18 22.87
C VAL A 528 9.94 48.25 23.79
N LEU A 529 10.21 49.54 23.53
CA LEU A 529 9.63 50.65 24.28
C LEU A 529 8.10 50.70 24.16
N ALA A 530 7.55 50.44 22.98
CA ALA A 530 6.09 50.39 22.79
C ALA A 530 5.45 49.27 23.63
N VAL A 531 6.09 48.09 23.75
CA VAL A 531 5.63 47.01 24.64
C VAL A 531 5.67 47.43 26.11
N LEU A 532 6.77 48.04 26.56
CA LEU A 532 6.95 48.46 27.96
C LEU A 532 5.95 49.54 28.40
N ASN A 533 5.44 50.33 27.46
CA ASN A 533 4.42 51.34 27.71
C ASN A 533 2.99 50.77 27.88
N LEU A 534 2.79 49.46 27.65
CA LEU A 534 1.51 48.78 27.90
C LEU A 534 1.30 48.55 29.41
N LYS A 535 0.76 49.57 30.09
CA LYS A 535 0.70 49.67 31.58
C LYS A 535 -0.12 48.61 32.32
N SER A 536 -0.90 47.73 31.66
CA SER A 536 -1.87 46.85 32.34
C SER A 536 -1.71 45.34 32.10
N LEU A 537 -0.86 44.92 31.17
CA LEU A 537 -0.53 43.50 30.95
C LEU A 537 0.40 43.07 32.09
N GLY A 538 -0.16 42.70 33.24
CA GLY A 538 0.60 42.29 34.43
C GLY A 538 1.66 41.23 34.11
N PHE A 539 2.88 41.67 33.80
CA PHE A 539 4.02 40.84 33.50
C PHE A 539 4.54 40.28 34.83
N HIS A 540 4.56 38.95 34.98
CA HIS A 540 5.07 38.29 36.19
C HIS A 540 6.54 38.71 36.47
N PRO A 541 7.06 38.63 37.72
CA PRO A 541 8.31 39.28 38.15
C PRO A 541 9.61 38.83 37.44
N LEU A 542 9.58 37.78 36.62
CA LEU A 542 10.68 37.42 35.71
C LEU A 542 10.87 38.44 34.56
N SER A 543 9.89 39.30 34.31
CA SER A 543 9.99 40.42 33.37
C SER A 543 10.80 41.61 33.90
N LEU A 544 10.94 41.78 35.22
CA LEU A 544 11.70 42.87 35.82
C LEU A 544 13.22 42.70 35.68
N SER A 545 13.74 41.47 35.66
CA SER A 545 15.16 41.23 35.37
C SER A 545 15.50 41.51 33.91
N LEU A 546 14.58 41.24 32.98
CA LEU A 546 14.69 41.64 31.58
C LEU A 546 14.53 43.15 31.39
N PHE A 547 13.64 43.77 32.18
CA PHE A 547 13.51 45.22 32.27
C PHE A 547 14.85 45.84 32.62
N PHE A 548 15.54 45.39 33.68
CA PHE A 548 16.88 45.86 34.03
C PHE A 548 17.95 45.55 32.98
N TYR A 549 17.92 44.38 32.33
CA TYR A 549 18.86 44.02 31.28
C TYR A 549 18.73 44.96 30.06
N TYR A 550 17.50 45.23 29.59
CA TYR A 550 17.28 46.17 28.47
C TYR A 550 17.43 47.63 28.88
N TYR A 551 17.05 48.01 30.10
CA TYR A 551 17.29 49.35 30.63
C TYR A 551 18.79 49.67 30.63
N SER A 552 19.65 48.71 30.99
CA SER A 552 21.10 48.87 30.89
C SER A 552 21.61 48.99 29.44
N ARG A 553 20.97 48.31 28.49
CA ARG A 553 21.32 48.36 27.06
C ARG A 553 20.94 49.70 26.41
N VAL A 554 19.80 50.27 26.78
CA VAL A 554 19.33 51.60 26.32
C VAL A 554 20.14 52.72 26.96
N PHE A 555 20.50 52.61 28.25
CA PHE A 555 21.34 53.61 28.92
C PHE A 555 22.75 53.71 28.33
N LEU A 556 23.27 52.63 27.75
CA LEU A 556 24.58 52.60 27.09
C LEU A 556 24.57 53.18 25.66
N SER A 557 23.41 53.34 24.99
CA SER A 557 23.35 53.90 23.63
C SER A 557 23.00 55.39 23.55
N GLY A 558 23.00 56.10 24.69
CA GLY A 558 23.06 57.56 24.72
C GLY A 558 21.75 58.27 24.38
N SER A 559 21.01 58.64 25.42
CA SER A 559 20.26 59.90 25.51
C SER A 559 19.88 60.12 26.96
N ILE A 560 20.50 61.13 27.57
CA ILE A 560 20.12 61.69 28.87
C ILE A 560 18.81 62.43 28.64
N LEU A 561 17.73 62.05 29.35
CA LEU A 561 16.71 63.02 29.72
C LEU A 561 16.32 62.80 31.18
N VAL A 562 16.47 63.89 31.93
CA VAL A 562 16.17 64.05 33.35
C VAL A 562 14.67 64.19 33.55
N LEU A 563 14.15 63.43 34.52
CA LEU A 563 12.83 63.52 35.21
C LEU A 563 11.56 63.50 34.35
#